data_AF-A0A3S2M1S3-F1
#
_entry.id   AF-A0A3S2M1S3-F1
#
_cell.length_a   1.000
_cell.length_b   1.000
_cell.length_c   1.000
_cell.angle_alpha   90.00
_cell.angle_beta   90.00
_cell.angle_gamma   90.00
#
_symmetry.space_group_name_H-M   'P 1'
#
loop_
_entity.id
_entity.type
_entity.pdbx_description
1 polymer ?
#
loop_
_entity_poly.entity_id
_entity_poly.type
_entity_poly.pdbx_seq_one_letter_code
_entity_poly.pdbx_strand_id
1 'polypeptide(L)'
;MLLSYQDMLSGADKDLVWQSVDFLMNQEQNCNWPAELGAMIERENELVHWCHGAPGVAYLFAKAYLINKKPQYLDTCIRSGELVWQKGLLKKGPGICHGVAGSAYVFLLLYRLTGNSKYIYRAQRFAEFIFTEEFKVGSRSLTSIYSLFEGLSGTVCFLVDLLQPDQSEFPLFSVFV
;
A
#
# COMPACT_ATOMS: atom_id res chain seq x y z
N MET A 1 0.30 -14.36 -2.73
CA MET A 1 -1.14 -14.07 -2.98
C MET A 1 -1.67 -15.08 -3.99
N LEU A 2 -2.86 -15.67 -3.80
CA LEU A 2 -3.38 -16.73 -4.70
C LEU A 2 -3.51 -16.27 -6.17
N LEU A 3 -3.76 -14.96 -6.40
CA LEU A 3 -3.75 -14.38 -7.73
C LEU A 3 -2.41 -14.54 -8.47
N SER A 4 -1.28 -14.71 -7.79
CA SER A 4 0.01 -14.96 -8.43
C SER A 4 0.21 -16.41 -8.87
N TYR A 5 -0.69 -17.33 -8.49
CA TYR A 5 -0.54 -18.77 -8.71
C TYR A 5 -1.80 -19.38 -9.34
N GLN A 6 -2.51 -18.62 -10.20
CA GLN A 6 -3.77 -19.08 -10.78
C GLN A 6 -3.63 -20.40 -11.53
N ASP A 7 -2.50 -20.65 -12.20
CA ASP A 7 -2.28 -21.88 -12.95
C ASP A 7 -2.24 -23.14 -12.07
N MET A 8 -2.06 -22.98 -10.76
CA MET A 8 -2.07 -24.06 -9.77
C MET A 8 -3.48 -24.33 -9.21
N LEU A 9 -4.48 -23.53 -9.59
CA LEU A 9 -5.85 -23.62 -9.07
C LEU A 9 -6.79 -24.31 -10.07
N SER A 10 -7.75 -25.08 -9.55
CA SER A 10 -8.85 -25.60 -10.36
C SER A 10 -9.76 -24.48 -10.87
N GLY A 11 -10.61 -24.77 -11.86
CA GLY A 11 -11.58 -23.78 -12.36
C GLY A 11 -12.50 -23.23 -11.27
N ALA A 12 -13.03 -24.13 -10.42
CA ALA A 12 -13.90 -23.73 -9.31
C ALA A 12 -13.16 -22.87 -8.26
N ASP A 13 -11.90 -23.21 -7.95
CA ASP A 13 -11.11 -22.42 -6.99
C ASP A 13 -10.75 -21.04 -7.54
N LYS A 14 -10.48 -20.92 -8.85
CA LYS A 14 -10.28 -19.63 -9.52
C LYS A 14 -11.51 -18.74 -9.37
N ASP A 15 -12.70 -19.29 -9.59
CA ASP A 15 -13.96 -18.56 -9.47
C ASP A 15 -14.18 -18.09 -8.03
N LEU A 16 -13.90 -18.94 -7.04
CA LEU A 16 -13.98 -18.57 -5.62
C LEU A 16 -13.00 -17.45 -5.25
N VAL A 17 -11.77 -17.50 -5.76
CA VAL A 17 -10.78 -16.43 -5.54
C VAL A 17 -11.29 -15.11 -6.10
N TRP A 18 -11.82 -15.09 -7.32
CA TRP A 18 -12.35 -13.87 -7.93
C TRP A 18 -13.59 -13.33 -7.23
N GLN A 19 -14.51 -14.21 -6.82
CA GLN A 19 -15.67 -13.83 -6.00
C GLN A 19 -15.22 -13.21 -4.67
N SER A 20 -14.15 -13.73 -4.06
CA SER A 20 -13.58 -13.18 -2.81
C SER A 20 -12.96 -11.79 -3.03
N VAL A 21 -12.27 -11.58 -4.16
CA VAL A 21 -11.70 -10.27 -4.52
C VAL A 21 -12.81 -9.24 -4.73
N ASP A 22 -13.87 -9.61 -5.48
CA ASP A 22 -15.01 -8.74 -5.73
C ASP A 22 -15.80 -8.46 -4.45
N PHE A 23 -15.95 -9.46 -3.57
CA PHE A 23 -16.52 -9.28 -2.24
C PHE A 23 -15.77 -8.24 -1.43
N LEU A 24 -14.43 -8.32 -1.37
CA LEU A 24 -13.61 -7.36 -0.63
C LEU A 24 -13.73 -5.95 -1.21
N MET A 25 -13.78 -5.80 -2.54
CA MET A 25 -13.95 -4.50 -3.19
C MET A 25 -15.25 -3.81 -2.75
N ASN A 26 -16.32 -4.59 -2.56
CA ASN A 26 -17.60 -4.09 -2.08
C ASN A 26 -17.63 -3.76 -0.58
N GLN A 27 -16.57 -4.09 0.18
CA GLN A 27 -16.43 -3.71 1.60
C GLN A 27 -15.76 -2.34 1.79
N GLU A 28 -15.44 -1.63 0.71
CA GLU A 28 -14.82 -0.30 0.78
C GLU A 28 -15.70 0.69 1.57
N GLN A 29 -15.10 1.40 2.51
CA GLN A 29 -15.70 2.49 3.27
C GLN A 29 -14.84 3.73 3.11
N ASN A 30 -15.35 4.76 2.42
CA ASN A 30 -14.65 6.03 2.20
C ASN A 30 -13.23 5.86 1.64
N CYS A 31 -13.07 5.05 0.59
CA CYS A 31 -11.76 4.70 -0.01
C CYS A 31 -10.81 3.91 0.90
N ASN A 32 -11.31 3.32 1.99
CA ASN A 32 -10.54 2.54 2.96
C ASN A 32 -11.23 1.21 3.32
N TRP A 33 -10.55 0.34 4.07
CA TRP A 33 -11.11 -0.92 4.58
C TRP A 33 -10.92 -1.03 6.09
N PRO A 34 -11.94 -1.49 6.83
CA PRO A 34 -11.78 -1.79 8.25
C PRO A 34 -10.80 -2.96 8.44
N ALA A 35 -10.15 -3.02 9.60
CA ALA A 35 -9.26 -4.12 9.95
C ALA A 35 -10.00 -5.47 10.10
N GLU A 36 -11.29 -5.42 10.43
CA GLU A 36 -12.15 -6.57 10.68
C GLU A 36 -13.42 -6.49 9.85
N LEU A 37 -13.90 -7.64 9.37
CA LEU A 37 -15.12 -7.72 8.58
C LEU A 37 -16.33 -7.31 9.42
N GLY A 38 -17.17 -6.42 8.88
CA GLY A 38 -18.38 -5.93 9.54
C GLY A 38 -18.16 -4.75 10.49
N ALA A 39 -16.92 -4.36 10.76
CA ALA A 39 -16.63 -3.14 11.51
C ALA A 39 -16.86 -1.88 10.65
N MET A 40 -17.16 -0.76 11.30
CA MET A 40 -17.29 0.55 10.67
C MET A 40 -16.02 1.36 10.92
N ILE A 41 -15.56 2.09 9.90
CA ILE A 41 -14.41 2.99 10.05
C ILE A 41 -14.83 4.25 10.79
N GLU A 42 -14.41 4.33 12.05
CA GLU A 42 -14.51 5.55 12.85
C GLU A 42 -13.28 6.42 12.62
N ARG A 43 -13.49 7.74 12.51
CA ARG A 43 -12.41 8.70 12.23
C ARG A 43 -11.24 8.61 13.23
N GLU A 44 -11.53 8.32 14.49
CA GLU A 44 -10.54 8.26 15.57
C GLU A 44 -9.65 7.00 15.51
N ASN A 45 -10.19 5.93 14.90
CA ASN A 45 -9.56 4.61 14.83
C ASN A 45 -9.20 4.20 13.39
N GLU A 46 -9.27 5.14 12.44
CA GLU A 46 -9.01 4.88 11.04
C GLU A 46 -7.54 4.49 10.82
N LEU A 47 -7.33 3.26 10.33
CA LEU A 47 -6.00 2.76 9.99
C LEU A 47 -5.74 2.98 8.50
N VAL A 48 -4.66 3.69 8.20
CA VAL A 48 -4.16 3.92 6.84
C VAL A 48 -2.76 3.33 6.75
N HIS A 49 -2.66 2.01 6.92
CA HIS A 49 -1.40 1.27 7.03
C HIS A 49 -1.29 0.19 5.94
N TRP A 50 -0.07 -0.28 5.66
CA TRP A 50 0.09 -1.45 4.80
C TRP A 50 -0.52 -2.71 5.44
N CYS A 51 -0.34 -2.90 6.75
CA CYS A 51 -0.91 -4.06 7.42
C CYS A 51 -2.45 -4.02 7.55
N HIS A 52 -3.04 -2.84 7.61
CA HIS A 52 -4.50 -2.66 7.75
C HIS A 52 -4.95 -1.38 7.06
N GLY A 53 -5.85 -1.53 6.09
CA GLY A 53 -6.45 -0.42 5.33
C GLY A 53 -6.00 -0.35 3.87
N ALA A 54 -6.36 0.75 3.23
CA ALA A 54 -6.17 1.01 1.80
C ALA A 54 -4.74 0.79 1.30
N PRO A 55 -3.66 1.17 2.03
CA PRO A 55 -2.31 0.99 1.53
C PRO A 55 -1.95 -0.46 1.24
N GLY A 56 -2.37 -1.40 2.09
CA GLY A 56 -2.15 -2.84 1.87
C GLY A 56 -3.07 -3.40 0.80
N VAL A 57 -4.35 -3.04 0.87
CA VAL A 57 -5.39 -3.53 -0.06
C VAL A 57 -5.11 -3.11 -1.50
N ALA A 58 -4.48 -1.94 -1.72
CA ALA A 58 -4.07 -1.49 -3.05
C ALA A 58 -3.23 -2.53 -3.81
N TYR A 59 -2.37 -3.29 -3.13
CA TYR A 59 -1.53 -4.30 -3.81
C TYR A 59 -2.32 -5.50 -4.33
N LEU A 60 -3.38 -5.90 -3.63
CA LEU A 60 -4.29 -6.95 -4.11
C LEU A 60 -4.97 -6.51 -5.40
N PHE A 61 -5.53 -5.31 -5.41
CA PHE A 61 -6.22 -4.79 -6.59
C PHE A 61 -5.25 -4.46 -7.74
N ALA A 62 -4.02 -4.08 -7.43
CA ALA A 62 -2.96 -3.95 -8.43
C ALA A 62 -2.70 -5.28 -9.14
N LYS A 63 -2.49 -6.37 -8.37
CA LYS A 63 -2.30 -7.71 -8.96
C LYS A 63 -3.53 -8.16 -9.74
N ALA A 64 -4.74 -7.93 -9.21
CA ALA A 64 -6.00 -8.23 -9.88
C ALA A 64 -6.11 -7.52 -11.24
N TYR A 65 -5.85 -6.20 -11.25
CA TYR A 65 -5.84 -5.39 -12.47
C TYR A 65 -4.83 -5.91 -13.48
N LEU A 66 -3.62 -6.27 -13.05
CA LEU A 66 -2.59 -6.76 -13.97
C LEU A 66 -3.01 -8.04 -14.71
N ILE A 67 -3.81 -8.90 -14.06
CA ILE A 67 -4.27 -10.18 -14.63
C ILE A 67 -5.50 -10.00 -15.52
N ASN A 68 -6.55 -9.33 -15.03
CA ASN A 68 -7.84 -9.30 -15.72
C ASN A 68 -8.18 -7.98 -16.41
N LYS A 69 -7.37 -6.94 -16.20
CA LYS A 69 -7.50 -5.60 -16.79
C LYS A 69 -8.86 -4.92 -16.55
N LYS A 70 -9.66 -5.32 -15.56
CA LYS A 70 -10.91 -4.62 -15.24
C LYS A 70 -10.61 -3.23 -14.66
N PRO A 71 -11.16 -2.14 -15.24
CA PRO A 71 -10.85 -0.77 -14.82
C PRO A 71 -11.12 -0.50 -13.33
N GLN A 72 -12.18 -1.10 -12.79
CA GLN A 72 -12.57 -0.96 -11.38
C GLN A 72 -11.46 -1.27 -10.38
N TYR A 73 -10.58 -2.23 -10.66
CA TYR A 73 -9.47 -2.53 -9.75
C TYR A 73 -8.38 -1.46 -9.79
N LEU A 74 -8.10 -0.89 -10.98
CA LEU A 74 -7.19 0.24 -11.09
C LEU A 74 -7.77 1.48 -10.41
N ASP A 75 -9.06 1.76 -10.62
CA ASP A 75 -9.75 2.87 -9.96
C ASP A 75 -9.66 2.75 -8.44
N THR A 76 -9.82 1.53 -7.90
CA THR A 76 -9.64 1.25 -6.47
C THR A 76 -8.21 1.56 -6.01
N CYS A 77 -7.18 1.16 -6.76
CA CYS A 77 -5.80 1.52 -6.44
C CYS A 77 -5.59 3.04 -6.41
N ILE A 78 -6.16 3.75 -7.39
CA ILE A 78 -6.06 5.22 -7.48
C ILE A 78 -6.75 5.87 -6.28
N ARG A 79 -7.95 5.43 -5.89
CA ARG A 79 -8.65 5.92 -4.69
C ARG A 79 -7.84 5.68 -3.42
N SER A 80 -7.24 4.50 -3.25
CA SER A 80 -6.31 4.22 -2.15
C SER A 80 -5.13 5.20 -2.14
N GLY A 81 -4.56 5.51 -3.31
CA GLY A 81 -3.50 6.50 -3.46
C GLY A 81 -3.93 7.93 -3.06
N GLU A 82 -5.16 8.33 -3.37
CA GLU A 82 -5.67 9.64 -2.94
C GLU A 82 -5.89 9.68 -1.42
N LEU A 83 -6.39 8.60 -0.81
CA LEU A 83 -6.48 8.51 0.65
C LEU A 83 -5.09 8.59 1.31
N VAL A 84 -4.11 7.86 0.77
CA VAL A 84 -2.72 7.91 1.25
C VAL A 84 -2.15 9.31 1.12
N TRP A 85 -2.43 10.04 0.03
CA TRP A 85 -1.99 11.42 -0.11
C TRP A 85 -2.56 12.34 0.97
N GLN A 86 -3.82 12.12 1.37
CA GLN A 86 -4.48 12.92 2.40
C GLN A 86 -4.07 12.56 3.83
N LYS A 87 -3.81 11.27 4.12
CA LYS A 87 -3.71 10.75 5.49
C LYS A 87 -2.48 9.88 5.77
N GLY A 88 -1.63 9.62 4.78
CA GLY A 88 -0.52 8.65 4.85
C GLY A 88 0.76 9.16 5.53
N LEU A 89 0.81 10.42 5.97
CA LEU A 89 1.91 10.97 6.79
C LEU A 89 1.72 10.56 8.26
N LEU A 90 2.03 9.29 8.55
CA LEU A 90 1.73 8.65 9.82
C LEU A 90 2.69 9.07 10.93
N LYS A 91 2.16 9.34 12.13
CA LYS A 91 2.97 9.61 13.34
C LYS A 91 3.58 8.37 13.98
N LYS A 92 3.30 7.17 13.44
CA LYS A 92 3.70 5.90 14.06
C LYS A 92 5.17 5.54 13.81
N GLY A 93 5.81 6.10 12.78
CA GLY A 93 7.22 5.89 12.48
C GLY A 93 7.52 5.87 10.97
N PRO A 94 8.79 5.69 10.59
CA PRO A 94 9.23 5.77 9.19
C PRO A 94 9.16 4.42 8.47
N GLY A 95 8.90 3.32 9.17
CA GLY A 95 8.92 1.96 8.63
C GLY A 95 7.86 1.69 7.56
N ILE A 96 7.86 0.46 7.03
CA ILE A 96 7.03 0.06 5.87
C ILE A 96 5.73 -0.66 6.24
N CYS A 97 5.59 -1.19 7.46
CA CYS A 97 4.37 -1.90 7.88
C CYS A 97 3.18 -0.94 8.11
N HIS A 98 3.46 0.16 8.80
CA HIS A 98 2.47 1.14 9.26
C HIS A 98 3.16 2.48 9.53
N GLY A 99 4.08 2.86 8.65
CA GLY A 99 4.83 4.11 8.71
C GLY A 99 4.87 4.81 7.35
N VAL A 100 5.52 5.98 7.31
CA VAL A 100 5.51 6.87 6.15
C VAL A 100 6.09 6.21 4.90
N ALA A 101 7.17 5.42 5.00
CA ALA A 101 7.75 4.75 3.84
C ALA A 101 6.78 3.71 3.25
N GLY A 102 6.04 2.98 4.09
CA GLY A 102 5.03 2.01 3.66
C GLY A 102 3.89 2.67 2.90
N SER A 103 3.42 3.81 3.40
CA SER A 103 2.46 4.66 2.69
C SER A 103 3.02 5.13 1.33
N ALA A 104 4.26 5.59 1.30
CA ALA A 104 4.89 6.13 0.08
C ALA A 104 5.07 5.07 -1.03
N TYR A 105 5.31 3.81 -0.65
CA TYR A 105 5.36 2.70 -1.60
C TYR A 105 4.07 2.53 -2.42
N VAL A 106 2.90 2.97 -1.93
CA VAL A 106 1.65 2.99 -2.72
C VAL A 106 1.78 3.89 -3.95
N PHE A 107 2.51 5.00 -3.84
CA PHE A 107 2.76 5.85 -5.00
C PHE A 107 3.72 5.22 -6.00
N LEU A 108 4.74 4.50 -5.52
CA LEU A 108 5.63 3.74 -6.40
C LEU A 108 4.86 2.62 -7.14
N LEU A 109 3.97 1.91 -6.44
CA LEU A 109 3.03 0.95 -7.04
C LEU A 109 2.18 1.62 -8.13
N LEU A 110 1.55 2.76 -7.84
CA LEU A 110 0.71 3.48 -8.80
C LEU A 110 1.49 4.03 -10.00
N TYR A 111 2.73 4.48 -9.79
CA TYR A 111 3.61 4.86 -10.87
C TYR A 111 3.86 3.67 -11.81
N ARG A 112 4.27 2.52 -11.28
CA ARG A 112 4.51 1.31 -12.10
C ARG A 112 3.24 0.81 -12.82
N LEU A 113 2.06 1.00 -12.23
CA LEU A 113 0.79 0.63 -12.87
C LEU A 113 0.37 1.57 -14.01
N THR A 114 0.69 2.86 -13.91
CA THR A 114 0.06 3.91 -14.76
C THR A 114 1.05 4.70 -15.61
N GLY A 115 2.35 4.66 -15.31
CA GLY A 115 3.37 5.53 -15.89
C GLY A 115 3.24 7.02 -15.50
N ASN A 116 2.30 7.38 -14.61
CA ASN A 116 2.02 8.77 -14.29
C ASN A 116 3.03 9.32 -13.27
N SER A 117 3.90 10.24 -13.72
CA SER A 117 4.97 10.84 -12.92
C SER A 117 4.48 11.63 -11.70
N LYS A 118 3.19 11.99 -11.60
CA LYS A 118 2.61 12.60 -10.39
C LYS A 118 2.86 11.75 -9.15
N TYR A 119 2.90 10.42 -9.32
CA TYR A 119 3.09 9.50 -8.20
C TYR A 119 4.54 9.46 -7.73
N ILE A 120 5.52 9.59 -8.63
CA ILE A 120 6.93 9.79 -8.22
C ILE A 120 7.04 11.06 -7.37
N TYR A 121 6.44 12.16 -7.80
CA TYR A 121 6.43 13.41 -7.04
C TYR A 121 5.86 13.21 -5.62
N ARG A 122 4.73 12.50 -5.49
CA ARG A 122 4.13 12.21 -4.18
C ARG A 122 5.04 11.34 -3.30
N ALA A 123 5.68 10.31 -3.87
CA ALA A 123 6.67 9.50 -3.16
C ALA A 123 7.84 10.34 -2.65
N GLN A 124 8.36 11.26 -3.47
CA GLN A 124 9.42 12.20 -3.07
C GLN A 124 9.00 13.11 -1.91
N ARG A 125 7.76 13.63 -1.91
CA ARG A 125 7.27 14.45 -0.78
C ARG A 125 7.24 13.65 0.54
N PHE A 126 6.86 12.37 0.47
CA PHE A 126 6.88 11.51 1.66
C PHE A 126 8.30 11.19 2.11
N ALA A 127 9.23 10.97 1.18
CA ALA A 127 10.65 10.81 1.50
C ALA A 127 11.22 12.04 2.20
N GLU A 128 10.95 13.24 1.69
CA GLU A 128 11.38 14.49 2.32
C GLU A 128 10.80 14.66 3.73
N PHE A 129 9.51 14.35 3.91
CA PHE A 129 8.84 14.47 5.21
C PHE A 129 9.53 13.65 6.31
N ILE A 130 10.00 12.44 6.01
CA ILE A 130 10.70 11.57 6.97
C ILE A 130 11.95 12.26 7.57
N PHE A 131 12.57 13.20 6.86
CA PHE A 131 13.76 13.91 7.32
C PHE A 131 13.48 15.26 7.99
N THR A 132 12.21 15.71 8.04
CA THR A 132 11.82 16.95 8.70
C THR A 132 11.94 16.85 10.22
N GLU A 133 12.19 17.99 10.87
CA GLU A 133 12.16 18.06 12.34
C GLU A 133 10.76 17.80 12.90
N GLU A 134 9.71 18.21 12.18
CA GLU A 134 8.33 17.90 12.53
C GLU A 134 8.12 16.39 12.71
N PHE A 135 8.59 15.59 11.74
CA PHE A 135 8.46 14.14 11.82
C PHE A 135 9.34 13.54 12.91
N LYS A 136 10.61 13.98 13.02
CA LYS A 136 11.54 13.45 14.05
C LYS A 136 11.02 13.68 15.46
N VAL A 137 10.41 14.83 15.73
CA VAL A 137 9.85 15.18 17.05
C VAL A 137 8.45 14.56 17.24
N GLY A 138 7.63 14.53 16.20
CA GLY A 138 6.23 14.10 16.27
C GLY A 138 6.01 12.60 16.13
N SER A 139 7.01 11.83 15.69
CA SER A 139 6.91 10.38 15.52
C SER A 139 7.16 9.62 16.83
N ARG A 140 6.56 8.43 16.94
CA ARG A 140 6.80 7.55 18.09
C ARG A 140 8.22 6.99 18.07
N SER A 141 8.81 6.83 19.25
CA SER A 141 10.09 6.14 19.42
C SER A 141 10.03 4.72 18.88
N LEU A 142 11.04 4.35 18.09
CA LEU A 142 11.16 3.01 17.52
C LEU A 142 11.76 2.05 18.55
N THR A 143 11.08 0.92 18.77
CA THR A 143 11.60 -0.17 19.60
C THR A 143 12.61 -1.03 18.84
N SER A 144 12.35 -1.29 17.56
CA SER A 144 13.19 -2.11 16.68
C SER A 144 13.76 -1.28 15.53
N ILE A 145 14.72 -0.40 15.88
CA ILE A 145 15.27 0.68 15.02
C ILE A 145 15.77 0.16 13.67
N TYR A 146 16.34 -1.04 13.60
CA TYR A 146 16.94 -1.60 12.39
C TYR A 146 16.12 -2.71 11.73
N SER A 147 14.91 -2.99 12.20
CA SER A 147 14.06 -4.00 11.55
C SER A 147 13.59 -3.55 10.16
N LEU A 148 13.28 -4.51 9.30
CA LEU A 148 12.74 -4.25 7.97
C LEU A 148 11.37 -3.56 8.03
N PHE A 149 10.43 -4.11 8.81
CA PHE A 149 9.03 -3.66 8.76
C PHE A 149 8.72 -2.43 9.61
N GLU A 150 9.36 -2.26 10.76
CA GLU A 150 9.06 -1.17 11.70
C GLU A 150 10.18 -0.13 11.77
N GLY A 151 11.41 -0.53 11.45
CA GLY A 151 12.61 0.28 11.56
C GLY A 151 13.04 0.97 10.28
N LEU A 152 14.26 1.51 10.32
CA LEU A 152 14.90 2.26 9.26
C LEU A 152 15.30 1.40 8.05
N SER A 153 15.44 0.09 8.22
CA SER A 153 15.85 -0.78 7.10
C SER A 153 14.80 -0.79 5.99
N GLY A 154 13.51 -0.81 6.32
CA GLY A 154 12.45 -0.65 5.32
C GLY A 154 12.39 0.74 4.71
N THR A 155 12.72 1.78 5.49
CA THR A 155 12.88 3.14 4.97
C THR A 155 14.01 3.21 3.95
N VAL A 156 15.15 2.56 4.20
CA VAL A 156 16.25 2.47 3.24
C VAL A 156 15.81 1.74 1.96
N CYS A 157 15.09 0.62 2.07
CA CYS A 157 14.51 -0.05 0.89
C CYS A 157 13.67 0.91 0.05
N PHE A 158 12.75 1.64 0.69
CA PHE A 158 11.92 2.64 0.02
C PHE A 158 12.75 3.72 -0.69
N LEU A 159 13.77 4.26 -0.02
CA LEU A 159 14.61 5.31 -0.59
C LEU A 159 15.44 4.81 -1.77
N VAL A 160 15.95 3.57 -1.72
CA VAL A 160 16.66 2.94 -2.84
C VAL A 160 15.70 2.71 -4.02
N ASP A 161 14.52 2.18 -3.76
CA ASP A 161 13.50 1.95 -4.79
C ASP A 161 13.00 3.26 -5.43
N LEU A 162 12.96 4.35 -4.67
CA LEU A 162 12.62 5.68 -5.18
C LEU A 162 13.65 6.20 -6.20
N LEU A 163 14.91 5.75 -6.12
CA LEU A 163 15.94 6.09 -7.13
C LEU A 163 15.73 5.34 -8.45
N GLN A 164 15.00 4.21 -8.43
CA GLN A 164 14.75 3.35 -9.60
C GLN A 164 13.27 2.94 -9.64
N PRO A 165 12.33 3.90 -9.81
CA PRO A 165 10.90 3.67 -9.59
C PRO A 165 10.28 2.66 -10.57
N ASP A 166 10.87 2.44 -11.75
CA ASP A 166 10.41 1.41 -12.69
C ASP A 166 10.61 -0.03 -12.18
N GLN A 167 11.55 -0.21 -11.24
CA GLN A 167 11.90 -1.50 -10.63
C GLN A 167 11.42 -1.63 -9.18
N SER A 168 10.83 -0.58 -8.61
CA SER A 168 10.45 -0.56 -7.19
C SER A 168 9.46 -1.67 -6.85
N GLU A 169 9.64 -2.31 -5.70
CA GLU A 169 8.71 -3.33 -5.23
C GLU A 169 8.67 -3.36 -3.70
N PHE A 170 7.45 -3.44 -3.13
CA PHE A 170 7.33 -3.52 -1.69
C PHE A 170 8.03 -4.80 -1.19
N PRO A 171 8.95 -4.71 -0.21
CA PRO A 171 9.74 -5.85 0.22
C PRO A 171 8.88 -7.04 0.62
N LEU A 172 9.19 -8.21 0.05
CA LEU A 172 8.49 -9.48 0.30
C LEU A 172 7.01 -9.53 -0.11
N PHE A 173 6.52 -8.54 -0.86
CA PHE A 173 5.13 -8.49 -1.34
C PHE A 173 5.04 -8.12 -2.82
N SER A 174 5.49 -9.05 -3.68
CA SER A 174 5.57 -8.80 -5.12
C SER A 174 4.21 -8.79 -5.83
N VAL A 175 4.07 -7.84 -6.77
CA VAL A 175 2.86 -7.65 -7.60
C VAL A 175 3.16 -7.88 -9.09
N PHE A 176 4.35 -7.50 -9.54
CA PHE A 176 4.67 -7.43 -10.96
C PHE A 176 5.31 -8.70 -11.53
N VAL A 177 5.70 -9.64 -10.66
CA VAL A 177 6.17 -10.99 -11.06
C VAL A 177 5.07 -12.04 -11.01
#